data_AF-A0AAT9HZG1-F1
#
_entry.id   AF-A0AAT9HZG1-F1
#
_cell.length_a   1.000
_cell.length_b   1.000
_cell.length_c   1.000
_cell.angle_alpha   90.00
_cell.angle_beta   90.00
_cell.angle_gamma   90.00
#
_symmetry.space_group_name_H-M   'P 1'
#
loop_
_entity.id
_entity.type
_entity.pdbx_description
1 polymer ?
#
loop_
_entity_poly.entity_id
_entity_poly.type
_entity_poly.pdbx_seq_one_letter_code
_entity_poly.pdbx_strand_id
1 'polypeptide(L)'
;MDRAVDRWVEPVNVVMAADTEGGTLHRVAGRVPVRAGANGTRVVPAWEPGYAWRGWHEPPRAGLTEGVAVMANQRGPSAPLGVEFAPPHRADRITALLAGRTRWSPADMSAIHTDTHLASATPLLDLVAALDPRP
;
A
#
# COMPACT_ATOMS: atom_id res chain seq x y z
N MET A 1 -6.55 -20.52 -2.59
CA MET A 1 -6.75 -19.09 -2.85
C MET A 1 -5.62 -18.46 -3.67
N ASP A 2 -4.34 -18.63 -3.29
CA ASP A 2 -3.19 -17.94 -3.92
C ASP A 2 -3.11 -18.08 -5.45
N ARG A 3 -3.23 -19.31 -5.98
CA ARG A 3 -3.11 -19.57 -7.43
C ARG A 3 -4.17 -18.89 -8.30
N ALA A 4 -5.30 -18.47 -7.72
CA ALA A 4 -6.38 -17.84 -8.47
C ALA A 4 -5.94 -16.54 -9.17
N VAL A 5 -4.93 -15.86 -8.63
CA VAL A 5 -4.43 -14.58 -9.19
C VAL A 5 -3.11 -14.72 -9.97
N ASP A 6 -2.65 -15.94 -10.28
CA ASP A 6 -1.41 -16.18 -11.03
C ASP A 6 -1.48 -15.70 -12.50
N ARG A 7 -2.70 -15.69 -13.06
CA ARG A 7 -2.98 -15.20 -14.40
C ARG A 7 -3.41 -13.73 -14.43
N TRP A 8 -3.47 -13.05 -13.29
CA TRP A 8 -3.80 -11.62 -13.22
C TRP A 8 -2.67 -10.80 -13.85
N VAL A 9 -3.01 -9.96 -14.82
CA VAL A 9 -2.07 -9.07 -15.51
C VAL A 9 -2.24 -7.63 -15.07
N GLU A 10 -3.45 -7.08 -15.21
CA GLU A 10 -3.79 -5.71 -14.84
C GLU A 10 -5.24 -5.60 -14.32
N PRO A 11 -5.60 -4.53 -13.59
CA PRO A 11 -4.68 -3.57 -12.95
C PRO A 11 -3.84 -4.23 -11.85
N VAL A 12 -2.60 -3.74 -11.66
CA VAL A 12 -1.72 -4.24 -10.59
C VAL A 12 -2.28 -3.81 -9.23
N ASN A 13 -2.53 -4.77 -8.34
CA ASN A 13 -3.12 -4.52 -7.02
C ASN A 13 -2.39 -5.30 -5.93
N VAL A 14 -2.47 -4.82 -4.69
CA VAL A 14 -2.21 -5.67 -3.53
C VAL A 14 -3.50 -6.41 -3.19
N VAL A 15 -3.49 -7.72 -3.35
CA VAL A 15 -4.60 -8.61 -2.97
C VAL A 15 -4.41 -9.04 -1.53
N MET A 16 -5.39 -8.72 -0.69
CA MET A 16 -5.54 -9.25 0.66
C MET A 16 -6.81 -10.10 0.71
N ALA A 17 -6.71 -11.31 1.25
CA ALA A 17 -7.88 -12.13 1.50
C ALA A 17 -7.60 -13.17 2.60
N ALA A 18 -8.68 -13.73 3.14
CA ALA A 18 -8.65 -14.78 4.14
C ALA A 18 -9.74 -15.82 3.84
N ASP A 19 -9.57 -17.04 4.33
CA ASP A 19 -10.54 -18.13 4.17
C ASP A 19 -11.05 -18.68 5.52
N THR A 20 -12.05 -19.55 5.46
CA THR A 20 -12.71 -20.15 6.64
C THR A 20 -11.84 -21.18 7.37
N GLU A 21 -10.75 -21.63 6.76
CA GLU A 21 -9.78 -22.56 7.36
C GLU A 21 -8.61 -21.81 8.04
N GLY A 22 -8.63 -20.47 8.02
CA GLY A 22 -7.60 -19.61 8.61
C GLY A 22 -6.44 -19.28 7.67
N GLY A 23 -6.53 -19.66 6.40
CA GLY A 23 -5.57 -19.25 5.37
C GLY A 23 -5.66 -17.74 5.09
N THR A 24 -4.51 -17.12 4.81
CA THR A 24 -4.42 -15.70 4.45
C THR A 24 -3.56 -15.50 3.20
N LEU A 25 -3.84 -14.41 2.47
CA LEU A 25 -3.05 -13.94 1.35
C LEU A 25 -2.80 -12.45 1.51
N HIS A 26 -1.56 -12.04 1.32
CA HIS A 26 -1.17 -10.63 1.21
C HIS A 26 -0.04 -10.53 0.18
N ARG A 27 -0.39 -10.22 -1.08
CA ARG A 27 0.60 -10.12 -2.15
C ARG A 27 0.19 -9.17 -3.25
N VAL A 28 1.17 -8.73 -4.03
CA VAL A 28 0.91 -8.07 -5.30
C VAL A 28 0.38 -9.11 -6.31
N ALA A 29 -0.66 -8.75 -7.05
CA ALA A 29 -1.15 -9.45 -8.22
C ALA A 29 -1.03 -8.52 -9.44
N GLY A 30 -0.55 -9.06 -10.56
CA GLY A 30 -0.32 -8.32 -11.80
C GLY A 30 1.05 -8.63 -12.42
N ARG A 31 1.30 -8.04 -13.59
CA ARG A 31 2.57 -8.17 -14.34
C ARG A 31 3.26 -6.82 -14.43
N VAL A 32 4.40 -6.69 -13.76
CA VAL A 32 5.24 -5.49 -13.81
C VAL A 32 6.55 -5.82 -14.52
N PRO A 33 6.89 -5.15 -15.63
CA PRO A 33 8.10 -5.45 -16.39
C PRO A 33 9.36 -4.94 -15.68
N VAL A 34 10.43 -5.72 -15.75
CA VAL A 34 11.76 -5.23 -15.35
C VAL A 34 12.27 -4.31 -16.45
N ARG A 35 12.54 -3.05 -16.12
CA ARG A 35 12.90 -2.00 -17.08
C ARG A 35 13.86 -1.00 -16.43
N ALA A 36 14.49 -0.14 -17.23
CA ALA A 36 15.35 0.90 -16.67
C ALA A 36 14.53 1.88 -15.82
N GLY A 37 15.14 2.43 -14.76
CA GLY A 37 14.45 3.33 -13.83
C GLY A 37 13.82 4.56 -14.51
N ALA A 38 14.46 5.06 -15.57
CA ALA A 38 13.95 6.16 -16.38
C ALA A 38 12.56 5.88 -16.99
N ASN A 39 12.23 4.62 -17.32
CA ASN A 39 10.91 4.25 -17.82
C ASN A 39 9.79 4.50 -16.78
N GLY A 40 10.13 4.57 -15.49
CA GLY A 40 9.17 4.79 -14.41
C GLY A 40 8.84 6.25 -14.13
N THR A 41 9.63 7.20 -14.65
CA THR A 41 9.53 8.62 -14.27
C THR A 41 9.36 9.56 -15.45
N ARG A 42 9.59 9.10 -16.69
CA ARG A 42 9.47 9.92 -17.90
C ARG A 42 9.27 9.08 -19.15
N VAL A 43 8.93 9.74 -20.25
CA VAL A 43 9.02 9.16 -21.59
C VAL A 43 10.49 8.91 -21.93
N VAL A 44 10.76 7.76 -22.55
CA VAL A 44 12.11 7.31 -22.94
C VAL A 44 12.17 7.02 -24.44
N PRO A 45 13.31 7.25 -25.11
CA PRO A 45 13.46 7.01 -26.55
C PRO A 45 13.50 5.51 -26.84
N ALA A 46 12.45 4.99 -27.48
CA ALA A 46 12.29 3.55 -27.72
C ALA A 46 13.34 2.98 -28.71
N TRP A 47 13.97 3.82 -29.53
CA TRP A 47 14.97 3.42 -30.52
C TRP A 47 16.39 3.31 -29.95
N GLU A 48 16.63 3.76 -28.71
CA GLU A 48 17.92 3.65 -28.06
C GLU A 48 18.04 2.34 -27.25
N PRO A 49 19.21 1.69 -27.24
CA PRO A 49 19.44 0.54 -26.38
C PRO A 49 19.33 0.94 -24.90
N GLY A 50 18.82 0.03 -24.07
CA GLY A 50 18.76 0.19 -22.61
C GLY A 50 17.37 0.44 -22.02
N TYR A 51 16.37 0.79 -22.83
CA TYR A 51 14.99 1.02 -22.36
C TYR A 51 14.03 -0.15 -22.58
N ALA A 52 14.49 -1.20 -23.25
CA ALA A 52 13.72 -2.43 -23.46
C ALA A 52 13.42 -3.15 -22.13
N TRP A 53 12.27 -3.82 -22.07
CA TRP A 53 11.88 -4.63 -20.93
C TRP A 53 12.65 -5.95 -20.91
N ARG A 54 12.98 -6.45 -19.71
CA ARG A 54 13.77 -7.65 -19.49
C ARG A 54 13.02 -8.62 -18.58
N GLY A 55 11.98 -9.24 -19.12
CA GLY A 55 11.11 -10.12 -18.34
C GLY A 55 10.24 -9.36 -17.35
N TRP A 56 9.87 -10.05 -16.27
CA TRP A 56 8.85 -9.59 -15.31
C TRP A 56 9.36 -9.71 -13.88
N HIS A 57 8.94 -8.81 -13.01
CA HIS A 57 9.15 -8.96 -11.58
C HIS A 57 8.37 -10.16 -11.05
N GLU A 58 8.97 -10.92 -10.13
CA GLU A 58 8.23 -11.87 -9.30
C GLU A 58 7.30 -11.08 -8.38
N PRO A 59 5.99 -11.40 -8.30
CA PRO A 59 5.05 -10.63 -7.48
C PRO A 59 5.42 -10.66 -5.99
N PRO A 60 5.73 -9.51 -5.36
CA PRO A 60 6.10 -9.47 -3.95
C PRO A 60 4.97 -9.94 -3.04
N ARG A 61 5.35 -10.59 -1.93
CA ARG A 61 4.45 -11.07 -0.88
C ARG A 61 4.79 -10.37 0.44
N ALA A 62 3.80 -10.25 1.32
CA ALA A 62 3.97 -9.81 2.69
C ALA A 62 3.22 -10.75 3.64
N GLY A 63 3.60 -10.72 4.91
CA GLY A 63 2.93 -11.46 5.97
C GLY A 63 1.93 -10.61 6.75
N LEU A 64 1.47 -11.17 7.86
CA LEU A 64 0.78 -10.44 8.91
C LEU A 64 1.82 -9.87 9.89
N THR A 65 1.54 -8.71 10.48
CA THR A 65 2.27 -8.16 11.62
C THR A 65 1.29 -8.10 12.80
N GLU A 66 1.64 -8.72 13.93
CA GLU A 66 0.73 -8.85 15.09
C GLU A 66 -0.67 -9.40 14.71
N GLY A 67 -0.70 -10.37 13.77
CA GLY A 67 -1.94 -10.99 13.29
C GLY A 67 -2.77 -10.14 12.31
N VAL A 68 -2.27 -8.99 11.87
CA VAL A 68 -2.99 -8.05 10.98
C VAL A 68 -2.19 -7.75 9.71
N ALA A 69 -2.89 -7.56 8.60
CA ALA A 69 -2.34 -6.94 7.38
C ALA A 69 -3.14 -5.67 7.05
N VAL A 70 -2.43 -4.59 6.73
CA VAL A 70 -3.04 -3.31 6.33
C VAL A 70 -2.43 -2.83 5.02
N MET A 71 -3.29 -2.55 4.05
CA MET A 71 -2.93 -1.84 2.83
C MET A 71 -3.93 -0.72 2.52
N ALA A 72 -3.38 0.46 2.33
CA ALA A 72 -4.06 1.72 2.07
C ALA A 72 -3.23 2.53 1.04
N ASN A 73 -2.81 1.88 -0.05
CA ASN A 73 -2.01 2.41 -1.16
C ASN A 73 -0.63 3.01 -0.79
N GLN A 74 -0.15 2.80 0.44
CA GLN A 74 1.25 3.06 0.79
C GLN A 74 2.19 2.08 0.07
N ARG A 75 3.50 2.35 0.05
CA ARG A 75 4.51 1.53 -0.64
C ARG A 75 4.31 0.02 -0.43
N GLY A 76 4.26 -0.41 0.84
CA GLY A 76 3.97 -1.79 1.23
C GLY A 76 4.81 -2.84 0.45
N PRO A 77 4.25 -4.02 0.15
CA PRO A 77 4.95 -5.01 -0.69
C PRO A 77 5.20 -4.52 -2.12
N SER A 78 4.47 -3.49 -2.59
CA SER A 78 4.63 -2.91 -3.92
C SER A 78 5.82 -1.96 -4.05
N ALA A 79 6.57 -1.69 -2.98
CA ALA A 79 7.72 -0.78 -2.96
C ALA A 79 8.69 -0.90 -4.16
N PRO A 80 9.09 -2.11 -4.62
CA PRO A 80 10.03 -2.24 -5.74
C PRO A 80 9.39 -2.02 -7.13
N LEU A 81 8.06 -1.89 -7.22
CA LEU A 81 7.32 -1.92 -8.48
C LEU A 81 6.83 -0.55 -8.96
N GLY A 82 6.87 0.46 -8.10
CA GLY A 82 6.34 1.79 -8.38
C GLY A 82 7.24 2.92 -7.86
N VAL A 83 6.97 4.13 -8.32
CA VAL A 83 7.70 5.33 -7.92
C VAL A 83 6.94 6.08 -6.82
N GLU A 84 5.68 6.38 -7.10
CA GLU A 84 4.77 7.15 -6.26
C GLU A 84 3.71 6.26 -5.61
N PHE A 85 3.43 6.56 -4.35
CA PHE A 85 2.47 5.85 -3.50
C PHE A 85 1.79 6.86 -2.59
N ALA A 86 0.65 6.49 -2.03
CA ALA A 86 0.01 7.34 -1.03
C ALA A 86 0.93 7.46 0.22
N PRO A 87 0.97 8.63 0.88
CA PRO A 87 1.56 8.76 2.21
C PRO A 87 0.95 7.74 3.19
N PRO A 88 1.72 7.26 4.18
CA PRO A 88 1.31 6.13 5.02
C PRO A 88 0.20 6.46 6.03
N HIS A 89 -0.20 7.73 6.16
CA HIS A 89 -1.18 8.21 7.14
C HIS A 89 -2.43 7.33 7.30
N ARG A 90 -3.03 6.87 6.21
CA ARG A 90 -4.21 5.98 6.27
C ARG A 90 -3.85 4.59 6.79
N ALA A 91 -2.73 4.03 6.33
CA ALA A 91 -2.25 2.73 6.79
C ALA A 91 -1.91 2.76 8.28
N ASP A 92 -1.22 3.81 8.73
CA ASP A 92 -0.85 4.00 10.13
C ASP A 92 -2.10 4.16 11.00
N ARG A 93 -3.07 4.97 10.55
CA ARG A 93 -4.35 5.16 11.26
C ARG A 93 -5.16 3.88 11.38
N ILE A 94 -5.32 3.12 10.28
CA ILE A 94 -6.01 1.83 10.29
C ILE A 94 -5.29 0.83 11.21
N THR A 95 -3.95 0.79 11.14
CA THR A 95 -3.14 -0.08 12.02
C THR A 95 -3.35 0.26 13.50
N ALA A 96 -3.32 1.54 13.85
CA ALA A 96 -3.54 2.00 15.22
C ALA A 96 -4.97 1.67 15.72
N LEU A 97 -5.99 1.85 14.87
CA LEU A 97 -7.37 1.50 15.20
C LEU A 97 -7.52 -0.01 15.43
N LEU A 98 -6.93 -0.84 14.57
CA LEU A 98 -6.95 -2.30 14.67
C LEU A 98 -6.24 -2.79 15.94
N ALA A 99 -5.12 -2.16 16.32
CA ALA A 99 -4.37 -2.49 17.53
C ALA A 99 -5.12 -2.18 18.84
N GLY A 100 -6.15 -1.32 18.79
CA GLY A 100 -6.94 -0.95 19.97
C GLY A 100 -7.83 -2.07 20.52
N ARG A 101 -7.98 -3.19 19.80
CA ARG A 101 -8.85 -4.32 20.18
C ARG A 101 -8.29 -5.66 19.69
N THR A 102 -8.47 -6.71 20.49
CA THR A 102 -8.06 -8.08 20.13
C THR A 102 -9.15 -8.91 19.47
N ARG A 103 -10.42 -8.45 19.53
CA ARG A 103 -11.57 -9.10 18.90
C ARG A 103 -12.39 -8.06 18.15
N TRP A 104 -12.79 -8.43 16.94
CA TRP A 104 -13.56 -7.58 16.03
C TRP A 104 -14.83 -8.30 15.61
N SER A 105 -15.95 -7.58 15.58
CA SER A 105 -17.18 -7.99 14.91
C SER A 105 -17.35 -7.25 13.58
N PRO A 106 -18.19 -7.73 12.65
CA PRO A 106 -18.52 -6.97 11.45
C PRO A 106 -19.06 -5.57 11.73
N ALA A 107 -19.81 -5.38 12.81
CA ALA A 107 -20.36 -4.08 13.20
C ALA A 107 -19.27 -3.07 13.59
N ASP A 108 -18.16 -3.55 14.16
CA ASP A 108 -17.04 -2.69 14.59
C ASP A 108 -16.27 -2.09 13.40
N MET A 109 -16.34 -2.68 12.20
CA MET A 109 -15.66 -2.18 11.00
C MET A 109 -16.08 -0.76 10.62
N SER A 110 -17.30 -0.35 10.99
CA SER A 110 -17.77 1.01 10.78
C SER A 110 -16.85 2.06 11.42
N ALA A 111 -16.26 1.77 12.59
CA ALA A 111 -15.34 2.69 13.27
C ALA A 111 -14.06 2.96 12.46
N ILE A 112 -13.63 2.01 11.63
CA ILE A 112 -12.48 2.17 10.74
C ILE A 112 -12.91 2.88 9.44
N HIS A 113 -14.00 2.44 8.84
CA HIS A 113 -14.47 2.97 7.55
C HIS A 113 -14.97 4.41 7.62
N THR A 114 -15.42 4.87 8.79
CA THR A 114 -15.93 6.23 9.00
C THR A 114 -14.93 7.15 9.70
N ASP A 115 -13.69 6.71 9.90
CA ASP A 115 -12.65 7.55 10.50
C ASP A 115 -12.30 8.73 9.59
N THR A 116 -12.25 9.93 10.17
CA THR A 116 -12.00 11.20 9.45
C THR A 116 -10.71 11.88 9.92
N HIS A 117 -9.82 11.17 10.61
CA HIS A 117 -8.59 11.76 11.13
C HIS A 117 -7.62 12.16 10.01
N LEU A 118 -7.26 13.45 9.96
CA LEU A 118 -6.36 14.01 8.94
C LEU A 118 -4.92 14.17 9.45
N ALA A 119 -4.16 13.08 9.47
CA ALA A 119 -2.79 13.11 10.01
C ALA A 119 -1.82 14.02 9.23
N SER A 120 -2.11 14.33 7.97
CA SER A 120 -1.30 15.28 7.18
C SER A 120 -1.42 16.72 7.65
N ALA A 121 -2.41 17.05 8.49
CA ALA A 121 -2.55 18.39 9.06
C ALA A 121 -1.57 18.64 10.22
N THR A 122 -1.08 17.58 10.90
CA THR A 122 -0.24 17.71 12.09
C THR A 122 1.00 18.59 11.87
N PRO A 123 1.82 18.40 10.81
CA PRO A 123 3.00 19.24 10.60
C PRO A 123 2.66 20.73 10.42
N LEU A 124 1.52 21.05 9.80
CA LEU A 124 1.06 22.43 9.65
C LEU A 124 0.58 22.99 10.99
N LEU A 125 -0.19 22.21 11.75
CA LEU A 125 -0.68 22.62 13.07
C LEU A 125 0.47 22.84 14.06
N ASP A 126 1.52 22.02 14.00
CA ASP A 126 2.72 22.16 14.83
C ASP A 126 3.44 23.49 14.52
N LEU A 127 3.55 23.85 13.24
CA LEU A 127 4.11 25.14 12.83
C LEU A 127 3.26 26.32 13.32
N VAL A 128 1.93 26.21 13.23
CA VAL A 128 1.02 27.26 13.72
C VAL A 128 1.09 27.40 15.24
N ALA A 129 1.15 26.29 15.98
CA ALA A 129 1.26 26.29 17.44
C ALA A 129 2.58 26.88 17.94
N ALA A 130 3.64 26.83 17.13
CA ALA A 130 4.94 27.43 17.43
C ALA A 130 4.98 28.95 17.19
N LEU A 131 3.96 29.53 16.55
CA LEU A 131 3.87 30.98 16.40
C LEU A 131 3.54 31.61 17.75
N ASP A 132 4.34 32.61 18.13
CA ASP A 132 4.08 33.42 19.31
C ASP A 132 2.79 34.24 19.07
N PRO A 133 1.71 34.03 19.86
CA PRO A 133 0.49 34.81 19.75
C PRO A 133 0.72 36.19 20.37
N ARG A 134 1.67 36.96 19.83
CA ARG A 134 1.87 38.35 20.26
C ARG A 134 0.85 39.27 19.59
N PRO A 135 0.39 40.29 20.32
CA PRO A 135 -0.80 41.09 20.02
C PRO A 135 -0.70 41.92 18.74
#